data_AF-A0A9W7GF54-F1
#
_entry.id   AF-A0A9W7GF54-F1
#
_cell.length_a   1.000
_cell.length_b   1.000
_cell.length_c   1.000
_cell.angle_alpha   90.00
_cell.angle_beta   90.00
_cell.angle_gamma   90.00
#
_symmetry.space_group_name_H-M   'P 1'
#
loop_
_entity.id
_entity.type
_entity.pdbx_description
1 polymer ?
#
loop_
_entity_poly.entity_id
_entity_poly.type
_entity_poly.pdbx_seq_one_letter_code
_entity_poly.pdbx_strand_id
1 'polypeptide(L)'
;MSIRALNLPKLIVFDLDATLWTPELYTLRRLARAKETPKAGVDVKLFPDVLPTLTEFAASNPEVKLAVASRTDKGAWARDLLKQFSIPVDDRLIEIYTGTKTQHFSALAEKTKLPFSSMLFFDDARDGKYGNCETVANMGVLSAYCPKPHGLTKAVFDNALDRYSKGDRGMIIDPITTKHGARTGVVKNYDPVKRYGFVSVPDEKDIFFHNSAIEGFVVSNGDKVEIDVGMNRGKVAALSVRLLSSTSTSSSSSTTTITLPCFSMSQPFAAFLANGIKTIESRNHDMLIKLPPNSDVLLHINQKVYPDGGEHKKILAEAGIDDVESAGEIRVGGPGEICAILKVGETKLTTLEERSSPLVERGVVARGEAAGKYQTEVIQAAYLKEGITMKGKGGVWNVEINKNLLPDCWISST
;
A
#
# COMPACT_ATOMS: atom_id res chain seq x y z
N MET A 1 -10.02 -24.89 -8.62
CA MET A 1 -9.94 -23.43 -8.88
C MET A 1 -8.46 -23.05 -8.90
N SER A 2 -7.99 -22.38 -9.96
CA SER A 2 -6.60 -21.89 -10.05
C SER A 2 -6.36 -20.80 -9.00
N ILE A 3 -5.14 -20.73 -8.44
CA ILE A 3 -4.73 -19.73 -7.42
C ILE A 3 -5.01 -18.28 -7.89
N ARG A 4 -5.04 -18.03 -9.21
CA ARG A 4 -5.42 -16.72 -9.78
C ARG A 4 -6.86 -16.28 -9.48
N ALA A 5 -7.80 -17.20 -9.32
CA ALA A 5 -9.22 -16.87 -9.08
C ALA A 5 -9.51 -16.37 -7.65
N LEU A 6 -8.56 -16.55 -6.71
CA LEU A 6 -8.73 -16.13 -5.31
C LEU A 6 -8.48 -14.62 -5.09
N ASN A 7 -7.75 -13.96 -6.00
CA ASN A 7 -7.31 -12.57 -5.82
C ASN A 7 -7.90 -11.57 -6.84
N LEU A 8 -8.94 -11.95 -7.59
CA LEU A 8 -9.66 -11.05 -8.50
C LEU A 8 -10.84 -10.35 -7.82
N PRO A 9 -11.22 -9.13 -8.28
CA PRO A 9 -12.46 -8.51 -7.85
C PRO A 9 -13.66 -9.36 -8.23
N LYS A 10 -14.71 -9.33 -7.41
CA LYS A 10 -15.98 -10.01 -7.73
C LYS A 10 -16.88 -9.16 -8.62
N LEU A 11 -16.65 -7.84 -8.61
CA LEU A 11 -17.35 -6.87 -9.42
C LEU A 11 -16.38 -5.80 -9.90
N ILE A 12 -16.35 -5.53 -11.21
CA ILE A 12 -15.64 -4.40 -11.78
C ILE A 12 -16.67 -3.41 -12.33
N VAL A 13 -16.60 -2.17 -11.88
CA VAL A 13 -17.55 -1.10 -12.20
C VAL A 13 -16.85 -0.06 -13.07
N PHE A 14 -17.52 0.43 -14.10
CA PHE A 14 -17.02 1.48 -14.99
C PHE A 14 -17.95 2.69 -14.96
N ASP A 15 -17.37 3.90 -14.93
CA ASP A 15 -18.07 5.06 -15.49
C ASP A 15 -18.16 4.95 -17.03
N LEU A 16 -18.79 5.92 -17.68
CA LEU A 16 -19.05 5.90 -19.11
C LEU A 16 -18.33 7.04 -19.82
N ASP A 17 -18.77 8.26 -19.56
CA ASP A 17 -18.32 9.47 -20.25
C ASP A 17 -16.85 9.72 -19.90
N ALA A 18 -15.99 9.86 -20.91
CA ALA A 18 -14.55 9.99 -20.79
C ALA A 18 -13.79 8.84 -20.07
N THR A 19 -14.49 7.77 -19.71
CA THR A 19 -13.91 6.52 -19.19
C THR A 19 -13.93 5.43 -20.27
N LEU A 20 -15.10 5.09 -20.81
CA LEU A 20 -15.22 4.09 -21.89
C LEU A 20 -15.27 4.71 -23.27
N TRP A 21 -15.81 5.93 -23.39
CA TRP A 21 -15.98 6.59 -24.69
C TRP A 21 -15.78 8.09 -24.64
N THR A 22 -15.69 8.65 -25.84
CA THR A 22 -15.64 10.09 -26.12
C THR A 22 -16.49 10.41 -27.36
N PRO A 23 -17.11 11.61 -27.44
CA PRO A 23 -17.19 12.64 -26.42
C PRO A 23 -18.21 12.31 -25.32
N GLU A 24 -18.28 13.14 -24.28
CA GLU A 24 -19.28 13.01 -23.21
C GLU A 24 -20.69 13.30 -23.75
N LEU A 25 -21.70 12.50 -23.37
CA LEU A 25 -23.02 12.55 -24.02
C LEU A 25 -23.72 13.91 -23.97
N TYR A 26 -23.50 14.70 -22.92
CA TYR A 26 -24.10 16.04 -22.80
C TYR A 26 -23.62 17.02 -23.89
N THR A 27 -22.48 16.74 -24.51
CA THR A 27 -21.89 17.58 -25.57
C THR A 27 -22.60 17.43 -26.91
N LEU A 28 -23.36 16.34 -27.11
CA LEU A 28 -24.08 16.01 -28.34
C LEU A 28 -25.39 16.83 -28.51
N ARG A 29 -25.30 18.14 -28.29
CA ARG A 29 -26.44 19.08 -28.29
C ARG A 29 -27.17 19.14 -29.62
N ARG A 30 -26.48 18.88 -30.74
CA ARG A 30 -27.10 18.84 -32.08
C ARG A 30 -28.11 17.69 -32.18
N LEU A 31 -27.69 16.48 -31.80
CA LEU A 31 -28.55 15.29 -31.80
C LEU A 31 -29.71 15.45 -30.82
N ALA A 32 -29.43 16.00 -29.63
CA ALA A 32 -30.45 16.24 -28.62
C ALA A 32 -31.57 17.17 -29.15
N ARG A 33 -31.19 18.25 -29.86
CA ARG A 33 -32.15 19.18 -30.49
C ARG A 33 -32.90 18.54 -31.66
N ALA A 34 -32.23 17.69 -32.43
CA ALA A 34 -32.82 16.95 -33.53
C ALA A 34 -33.69 15.75 -33.08
N LYS A 35 -33.69 15.42 -31.77
CA LYS A 35 -34.31 14.21 -31.20
C LYS A 35 -33.78 12.92 -31.85
N GLU A 36 -32.51 12.93 -32.25
CA GLU A 36 -31.80 11.79 -32.83
C GLU A 36 -31.04 11.03 -31.74
N THR A 37 -30.90 9.72 -31.92
CA THR A 37 -30.10 8.86 -31.03
C THR A 37 -28.66 8.77 -31.55
N PRO A 38 -27.64 8.88 -30.69
CA PRO A 38 -26.25 8.77 -31.12
C PRO A 38 -25.93 7.37 -31.66
N LYS A 39 -25.10 7.33 -32.70
CA LYS A 39 -24.61 6.10 -33.32
C LYS A 39 -23.18 5.78 -32.89
N ALA A 40 -22.97 4.57 -32.41
CA ALA A 40 -21.66 4.02 -32.09
C ALA A 40 -20.72 4.06 -33.31
N GLY A 41 -19.47 4.45 -33.10
CA GLY A 41 -18.45 4.59 -34.14
C GLY A 41 -18.56 5.88 -34.97
N VAL A 42 -19.70 6.57 -34.94
CA VAL A 42 -19.96 7.80 -35.69
C VAL A 42 -19.99 9.02 -34.77
N ASP A 43 -20.99 9.10 -33.89
CA ASP A 43 -21.20 10.23 -32.98
C ASP A 43 -20.44 10.05 -31.66
N VAL A 44 -20.27 8.80 -31.24
CA VAL A 44 -19.56 8.39 -30.03
C VAL A 44 -18.59 7.28 -30.40
N LYS A 45 -17.38 7.32 -29.86
CA LYS A 45 -16.34 6.31 -30.11
C LYS A 45 -15.78 5.82 -28.78
N LEU A 46 -15.61 4.50 -28.67
CA LEU A 46 -14.86 3.91 -27.55
C LEU A 46 -13.40 4.36 -27.60
N PHE A 47 -12.75 4.39 -26.44
CA PHE A 47 -11.30 4.40 -26.41
C PHE A 47 -10.76 3.08 -26.98
N PRO A 48 -9.60 3.09 -27.68
CA PRO A 48 -9.15 1.95 -28.49
C PRO A 48 -9.08 0.61 -27.76
N ASP A 49 -8.65 0.62 -26.50
CA ASP A 49 -8.41 -0.59 -25.73
C ASP A 49 -9.65 -1.15 -25.03
N VAL A 50 -10.76 -0.39 -24.97
CA VAL A 50 -11.92 -0.74 -24.14
C VAL A 50 -12.54 -2.07 -24.54
N LEU A 51 -12.99 -2.19 -25.79
CA LEU A 51 -13.70 -3.39 -26.22
C LEU A 51 -12.80 -4.65 -26.21
N PRO A 52 -11.56 -4.62 -26.74
CA PRO A 52 -10.67 -5.78 -26.66
C PRO A 52 -10.40 -6.21 -25.22
N THR A 53 -10.05 -5.27 -24.34
CA THR A 53 -9.68 -5.56 -22.94
C THR A 53 -10.84 -6.18 -22.17
N LEU A 54 -12.03 -5.57 -22.26
CA LEU A 54 -13.19 -6.06 -21.50
C LEU A 54 -13.71 -7.41 -22.03
N THR A 55 -13.68 -7.62 -23.35
CA THR A 55 -14.11 -8.88 -23.97
C THR A 55 -13.17 -10.02 -23.60
N GLU A 56 -11.87 -9.82 -23.72
CA GLU A 56 -10.86 -10.81 -23.35
C GLU A 56 -10.95 -11.16 -21.86
N PHE A 57 -11.07 -10.14 -21.01
CA PHE A 57 -11.17 -10.34 -19.56
C PHE A 57 -12.45 -11.08 -19.16
N ALA A 58 -13.61 -10.68 -19.68
CA ALA A 58 -14.88 -11.33 -19.37
C ALA A 58 -14.92 -12.79 -19.83
N ALA A 59 -14.36 -13.09 -21.02
CA ALA A 59 -14.25 -14.46 -21.51
C ALA A 59 -13.35 -15.34 -20.64
N SER A 60 -12.26 -14.77 -20.11
CA SER A 60 -11.29 -15.49 -19.28
C SER A 60 -11.70 -15.63 -17.82
N ASN A 61 -12.58 -14.77 -17.31
CA ASN A 61 -12.96 -14.67 -15.89
C ASN A 61 -14.49 -14.58 -15.74
N PRO A 62 -15.25 -15.62 -16.11
CA PRO A 62 -16.73 -15.59 -16.12
C PRO A 62 -17.35 -15.40 -14.73
N GLU A 63 -16.59 -15.62 -13.65
CA GLU A 63 -17.01 -15.37 -12.27
C GLU A 63 -17.00 -13.89 -11.87
N VAL A 64 -16.30 -13.04 -12.63
CA VAL A 64 -16.18 -11.60 -12.37
C VAL A 64 -17.26 -10.87 -13.16
N LYS A 65 -18.14 -10.16 -12.45
CA LYS A 65 -19.20 -9.38 -13.11
C LYS A 65 -18.68 -8.01 -13.50
N LEU A 66 -19.05 -7.54 -14.68
CA LEU A 66 -18.80 -6.17 -15.13
C LEU A 66 -20.08 -5.34 -15.00
N ALA A 67 -19.97 -4.13 -14.49
CA ALA A 67 -21.09 -3.25 -14.15
C ALA A 67 -20.82 -1.80 -14.57
N VAL A 68 -21.88 -0.99 -14.57
CA VAL A 68 -21.81 0.43 -14.93
C VAL A 68 -22.37 1.28 -13.80
N ALA A 69 -21.68 2.38 -13.50
CA ALA A 69 -22.18 3.44 -12.63
C ALA A 69 -21.93 4.79 -13.31
N SER A 70 -22.95 5.49 -13.79
CA SER A 70 -22.78 6.78 -14.49
C SER A 70 -23.82 7.82 -14.09
N ARG A 71 -23.34 9.05 -13.90
CA ARG A 71 -24.16 10.21 -13.50
C ARG A 71 -24.86 10.91 -14.67
N THR A 72 -24.74 10.38 -15.90
CA THR A 72 -25.27 11.05 -17.09
C THR A 72 -26.79 11.18 -17.04
N ASP A 73 -27.30 12.34 -17.47
CA ASP A 73 -28.74 12.57 -17.63
C ASP A 73 -29.28 11.96 -18.94
N LYS A 74 -28.40 11.41 -19.79
CA LYS A 74 -28.73 10.76 -21.08
C LYS A 74 -28.85 9.25 -20.96
N GLY A 75 -29.54 8.76 -19.93
CA GLY A 75 -29.60 7.33 -19.61
C GLY A 75 -30.15 6.42 -20.72
N ALA A 76 -31.05 6.91 -21.57
CA ALA A 76 -31.55 6.12 -22.71
C ALA A 76 -30.47 5.95 -23.78
N TRP A 77 -29.75 7.03 -24.13
CA TRP A 77 -28.64 6.99 -25.08
C TRP A 77 -27.48 6.13 -24.57
N ALA A 78 -27.13 6.26 -23.29
CA ALA A 78 -26.05 5.48 -22.68
C ALA A 78 -26.32 3.97 -22.75
N ARG A 79 -27.53 3.52 -22.43
CA ARG A 79 -27.92 2.10 -22.51
C ARG A 79 -27.93 1.59 -23.96
N ASP A 80 -28.40 2.41 -24.90
CA ASP A 80 -28.41 2.05 -26.31
C ASP A 80 -26.99 1.92 -26.87
N LEU A 81 -26.09 2.85 -26.53
CA LEU A 81 -24.68 2.80 -26.93
C LEU A 81 -23.95 1.58 -26.35
N LEU A 82 -24.18 1.23 -25.07
CA LEU A 82 -23.61 0.00 -24.48
C LEU A 82 -23.97 -1.24 -25.30
N LYS A 83 -25.20 -1.31 -25.81
CA LYS A 83 -25.66 -2.40 -26.69
C LYS A 83 -25.03 -2.32 -28.08
N GLN A 84 -25.03 -1.13 -28.71
CA GLN A 84 -24.42 -0.95 -30.04
C GLN A 84 -22.94 -1.34 -30.04
N PHE A 85 -22.21 -1.02 -28.97
CA PHE A 85 -20.81 -1.38 -28.80
C PHE A 85 -20.57 -2.82 -28.35
N SER A 86 -21.62 -3.58 -27.98
CA SER A 86 -21.51 -4.93 -27.41
C SER A 86 -20.57 -5.00 -26.19
N ILE A 87 -20.62 -4.01 -25.29
CA ILE A 87 -19.80 -4.03 -24.07
C ILE A 87 -20.28 -5.17 -23.15
N PRO A 88 -19.40 -6.06 -22.64
CA PRO A 88 -19.79 -7.25 -21.89
C PRO A 88 -20.15 -6.97 -20.42
N VAL A 89 -21.06 -6.02 -20.17
CA VAL A 89 -21.59 -5.69 -18.83
C VAL A 89 -22.86 -6.46 -18.53
N ASP A 90 -23.10 -6.77 -17.24
CA ASP A 90 -24.35 -7.39 -16.78
C ASP A 90 -25.48 -6.34 -16.80
N ASP A 91 -26.49 -6.53 -17.66
CA ASP A 91 -27.65 -5.64 -17.81
C ASP A 91 -28.36 -5.31 -16.50
N ARG A 92 -28.28 -6.19 -15.48
CA ARG A 92 -28.90 -5.99 -14.17
C ARG A 92 -28.10 -5.03 -13.28
N LEU A 93 -26.82 -4.84 -13.59
CA LEU A 93 -25.84 -4.07 -12.83
C LEU A 93 -25.47 -2.75 -13.53
N ILE A 94 -26.42 -2.17 -14.26
CA ILE A 94 -26.30 -0.86 -14.92
C ILE A 94 -27.03 0.19 -14.09
N GLU A 95 -26.27 0.98 -13.33
CA GLU A 95 -26.75 2.15 -12.60
C GLU A 95 -26.45 3.42 -13.42
N ILE A 96 -27.46 3.95 -14.11
CA ILE A 96 -27.34 5.20 -14.89
C ILE A 96 -28.48 6.14 -14.51
N TYR A 97 -28.15 7.16 -13.71
CA TYR A 97 -29.04 8.25 -13.29
C TYR A 97 -28.22 9.39 -12.67
N THR A 98 -28.81 10.59 -12.58
CA THR A 98 -28.20 11.70 -11.87
C THR A 98 -28.15 11.42 -10.36
N GLY A 99 -27.03 11.74 -9.71
CA GLY A 99 -26.84 11.44 -8.29
C GLY A 99 -25.37 11.38 -7.89
N THR A 100 -25.08 10.86 -6.70
CA THR A 100 -23.69 10.66 -6.24
C THR A 100 -23.22 9.24 -6.54
N LYS A 101 -21.90 9.05 -6.72
CA LYS A 101 -21.36 7.69 -6.92
C LYS A 101 -21.59 6.79 -5.71
N THR A 102 -21.68 7.36 -4.51
CA THR A 102 -22.08 6.62 -3.30
C THR A 102 -23.44 5.95 -3.46
N GLN A 103 -24.43 6.62 -4.06
CA GLN A 103 -25.76 6.03 -4.30
C GLN A 103 -25.68 4.87 -5.30
N HIS A 104 -24.95 5.06 -6.41
CA HIS A 104 -24.76 4.03 -7.42
C HIS A 104 -24.10 2.78 -6.84
N PHE A 105 -23.02 2.95 -6.08
CA PHE A 105 -22.31 1.84 -5.44
C PHE A 105 -23.15 1.16 -4.36
N SER A 106 -23.96 1.92 -3.61
CA SER A 106 -24.89 1.35 -2.63
C SER A 106 -25.95 0.46 -3.31
N ALA A 107 -26.52 0.91 -4.44
CA ALA A 107 -27.46 0.11 -5.22
C ALA A 107 -26.81 -1.15 -5.82
N LEU A 108 -25.58 -1.05 -6.32
CA LEU A 108 -24.81 -2.20 -6.80
C LEU A 108 -24.52 -3.19 -5.68
N ALA A 109 -24.09 -2.72 -4.50
CA ALA A 109 -23.85 -3.55 -3.33
C ALA A 109 -25.15 -4.24 -2.86
N GLU A 110 -26.28 -3.54 -2.91
CA GLU A 110 -27.58 -4.11 -2.57
C GLU A 110 -28.01 -5.22 -3.55
N LYS A 111 -27.84 -5.01 -4.86
CA LYS A 111 -28.18 -5.99 -5.90
C LYS A 111 -27.27 -7.21 -5.87
N THR A 112 -25.98 -7.02 -5.59
CA THR A 112 -24.97 -8.07 -5.66
C THR A 112 -24.71 -8.77 -4.33
N LYS A 113 -25.06 -8.13 -3.21
CA LYS A 113 -24.71 -8.52 -1.84
C LYS A 113 -23.19 -8.65 -1.61
N LEU A 114 -22.41 -7.92 -2.40
CA LEU A 114 -20.95 -7.90 -2.30
C LEU A 114 -20.46 -6.76 -1.39
N PRO A 115 -19.43 -6.98 -0.56
CA PRO A 115 -18.79 -5.89 0.18
C PRO A 115 -18.02 -4.97 -0.78
N PHE A 116 -17.91 -3.68 -0.45
CA PHE A 116 -17.17 -2.70 -1.27
C PHE A 116 -15.70 -3.10 -1.50
N SER A 117 -15.07 -3.72 -0.52
CA SER A 117 -13.70 -4.26 -0.63
C SER A 117 -13.55 -5.42 -1.61
N SER A 118 -14.65 -5.91 -2.20
CA SER A 118 -14.60 -6.91 -3.28
C SER A 118 -14.78 -6.31 -4.68
N MET A 119 -14.83 -4.97 -4.78
CA MET A 119 -15.12 -4.23 -6.00
C MET A 119 -13.88 -3.45 -6.49
N LEU A 120 -13.80 -3.27 -7.81
CA LEU A 120 -12.83 -2.42 -8.50
C LEU A 120 -13.59 -1.40 -9.36
N PHE A 121 -13.14 -0.15 -9.39
CA PHE A 121 -13.83 0.94 -10.09
C PHE A 121 -12.89 1.70 -11.03
N PHE A 122 -13.38 2.07 -12.22
CA PHE A 122 -12.67 2.89 -13.19
C PHE A 122 -13.48 4.16 -13.53
N ASP A 123 -12.86 5.34 -13.41
CA ASP A 123 -13.52 6.64 -13.64
C ASP A 123 -12.49 7.75 -13.96
N ASP A 124 -12.88 8.76 -14.74
CA ASP A 124 -12.04 9.90 -15.11
C ASP A 124 -12.06 11.05 -14.08
N ALA A 125 -13.01 11.06 -13.15
CA ALA A 125 -13.09 12.06 -12.11
C ALA A 125 -12.36 11.58 -10.85
N ARG A 126 -11.06 11.86 -10.78
CA ARG A 126 -10.16 11.43 -9.68
C ARG A 126 -10.58 11.95 -8.30
N ASP A 127 -10.51 13.27 -8.08
CA ASP A 127 -10.66 13.92 -6.77
C ASP A 127 -11.38 15.29 -6.89
N GLY A 128 -11.56 15.97 -5.74
CA GLY A 128 -12.14 17.32 -5.67
C GLY A 128 -13.66 17.34 -5.78
N LYS A 129 -14.24 18.49 -6.16
CA LYS A 129 -15.71 18.73 -6.13
C LYS A 129 -16.53 17.66 -6.86
N TYR A 130 -15.97 17.06 -7.91
CA TYR A 130 -16.62 16.02 -8.70
C TYR A 130 -15.91 14.67 -8.64
N GLY A 131 -14.96 14.51 -7.71
CA GLY A 131 -14.07 13.36 -7.53
C GLY A 131 -14.83 12.08 -7.19
N ASN A 132 -15.19 11.33 -8.23
CA ASN A 132 -15.87 10.06 -8.13
C ASN A 132 -14.95 8.99 -7.52
N CYS A 133 -13.69 8.90 -7.97
CA CYS A 133 -12.74 7.90 -7.47
C CYS A 133 -12.48 8.05 -5.98
N GLU A 134 -12.24 9.27 -5.49
CA GLU A 134 -12.03 9.57 -4.07
C GLU A 134 -13.24 9.18 -3.22
N THR A 135 -14.43 9.59 -3.66
CA THR A 135 -15.68 9.28 -2.96
C THR A 135 -15.90 7.77 -2.82
N VAL A 136 -15.66 7.02 -3.90
CA VAL A 136 -15.85 5.57 -3.95
C VAL A 136 -14.72 4.83 -3.21
N ALA A 137 -13.49 5.34 -3.27
CA ALA A 137 -12.36 4.80 -2.52
C ALA A 137 -12.62 4.86 -1.01
N ASN A 138 -13.18 5.97 -0.50
CA ASN A 138 -13.53 6.10 0.91
C ASN A 138 -14.60 5.09 1.39
N MET A 139 -15.32 4.44 0.47
CA MET A 139 -16.26 3.35 0.78
C MET A 139 -15.56 1.97 0.90
N GLY A 140 -14.26 1.88 0.60
CA GLY A 140 -13.46 0.64 0.63
C GLY A 140 -13.25 -0.02 -0.74
N VAL A 141 -13.79 0.57 -1.82
CA VAL A 141 -13.56 0.10 -3.19
C VAL A 141 -12.16 0.50 -3.65
N LEU A 142 -11.49 -0.33 -4.45
CA LEU A 142 -10.28 0.12 -5.14
C LEU A 142 -10.68 0.93 -6.38
N SER A 143 -10.23 2.17 -6.51
CA SER A 143 -10.56 3.05 -7.63
C SER A 143 -9.34 3.27 -8.52
N ALA A 144 -9.49 3.18 -9.84
CA ALA A 144 -8.44 3.42 -10.83
C ALA A 144 -8.83 4.63 -11.69
N TYR A 145 -7.96 5.64 -11.70
CA TYR A 145 -8.19 6.87 -12.43
C TYR A 145 -7.91 6.66 -13.93
N CYS A 146 -8.87 7.05 -14.78
CA CYS A 146 -8.80 6.99 -16.25
C CYS A 146 -8.61 8.40 -16.84
N PRO A 147 -7.38 8.82 -17.18
CA PRO A 147 -7.06 10.20 -17.49
C PRO A 147 -7.55 10.56 -18.89
N LYS A 148 -8.12 11.77 -19.02
CA LYS A 148 -8.29 12.38 -20.34
C LYS A 148 -6.91 12.69 -20.94
N PRO A 149 -6.75 12.59 -22.28
CA PRO A 149 -7.78 12.28 -23.28
C PRO A 149 -7.90 10.78 -23.60
N HIS A 150 -7.32 9.88 -22.81
CA HIS A 150 -7.16 8.47 -23.19
C HIS A 150 -8.19 7.53 -22.57
N GLY A 151 -8.86 7.95 -21.49
CA GLY A 151 -9.85 7.13 -20.78
C GLY A 151 -9.26 5.81 -20.28
N LEU A 152 -10.05 4.74 -20.35
CA LEU A 152 -9.61 3.40 -20.02
C LEU A 152 -8.69 2.84 -21.10
N THR A 153 -7.46 2.52 -20.70
CA THR A 153 -6.47 1.81 -21.52
C THR A 153 -6.18 0.44 -20.95
N LYS A 154 -5.60 -0.47 -21.76
CA LYS A 154 -5.19 -1.79 -21.29
C LYS A 154 -4.20 -1.69 -20.14
N ALA A 155 -3.27 -0.74 -20.21
CA ALA A 155 -2.27 -0.50 -19.17
C ALA A 155 -2.91 -0.04 -17.84
N VAL A 156 -3.91 0.84 -17.88
CA VAL A 156 -4.66 1.26 -16.69
C VAL A 156 -5.41 0.06 -16.09
N PHE A 157 -6.05 -0.75 -16.94
CA PHE A 157 -6.79 -1.93 -16.52
C PHE A 157 -5.91 -3.00 -15.87
N ASP A 158 -4.81 -3.38 -16.53
CA ASP A 158 -3.86 -4.38 -16.03
C ASP A 158 -3.21 -3.94 -14.72
N ASN A 159 -2.78 -2.67 -14.62
CA ASN A 159 -2.23 -2.10 -13.39
C ASN A 159 -3.25 -2.17 -12.25
N ALA A 160 -4.50 -1.81 -12.50
CA ALA A 160 -5.54 -1.85 -11.48
C ALA A 160 -5.80 -3.28 -10.97
N LEU A 161 -5.80 -4.29 -11.87
CA LEU A 161 -5.92 -5.69 -11.49
C LEU A 161 -4.72 -6.21 -10.70
N ASP A 162 -3.50 -5.86 -11.09
CA ASP A 162 -2.28 -6.21 -10.36
C ASP A 162 -2.33 -5.66 -8.93
N ARG A 163 -2.63 -4.37 -8.78
CA ARG A 163 -2.77 -3.71 -7.47
C ARG A 163 -3.89 -4.35 -6.64
N TYR A 164 -5.03 -4.66 -7.25
CA TYR A 164 -6.09 -5.38 -6.56
C TYR A 164 -5.62 -6.76 -6.06
N SER A 165 -4.85 -7.48 -6.86
CA SER A 165 -4.34 -8.81 -6.51
C SER A 165 -3.32 -8.80 -5.36
N LYS A 166 -2.66 -7.65 -5.14
CA LYS A 166 -1.73 -7.39 -4.03
C LYS A 166 -2.43 -6.96 -2.73
N GLY A 167 -3.76 -6.86 -2.73
CA GLY A 167 -4.56 -6.58 -1.53
C GLY A 167 -4.98 -5.11 -1.38
N ASP A 168 -4.66 -4.23 -2.32
CA ASP A 168 -5.01 -2.82 -2.21
C ASP A 168 -6.52 -2.60 -2.25
N ARG A 169 -7.06 -1.88 -1.26
CA ARG A 169 -8.47 -1.52 -1.16
C ARG A 169 -8.61 -0.10 -0.65
N GLY A 170 -9.75 0.53 -0.92
CA GLY A 170 -10.10 1.82 -0.36
C GLY A 170 -9.16 2.98 -0.73
N MET A 171 -8.58 2.94 -1.93
CA MET A 171 -7.64 3.95 -2.40
C MET A 171 -7.77 4.20 -3.90
N ILE A 172 -7.13 5.26 -4.40
CA ILE A 172 -7.09 5.62 -5.82
C ILE A 172 -5.73 5.22 -6.42
N ILE A 173 -5.76 4.57 -7.59
CA ILE A 173 -4.59 4.22 -8.40
C ILE A 173 -4.50 5.18 -9.59
N ASP A 174 -3.33 5.79 -9.77
CA ASP A 174 -3.03 6.63 -10.93
C ASP A 174 -2.48 5.80 -12.12
N PRO A 175 -2.71 6.24 -13.37
CA PRO A 175 -2.16 5.64 -14.60
C PRO A 175 -0.64 5.67 -14.67
N ILE A 176 -0.08 4.66 -15.33
CA ILE A 176 1.30 4.63 -15.81
C ILE A 176 1.26 5.05 -17.29
N THR A 177 1.66 6.27 -17.67
CA THR A 177 1.59 6.71 -19.08
C THR A 177 2.91 6.42 -19.83
N THR A 178 2.82 5.75 -20.99
CA THR A 178 3.83 5.58 -22.09
C THR A 178 5.32 5.46 -21.75
N LYS A 179 5.95 4.31 -22.01
CA LYS A 179 7.43 4.12 -21.97
C LYS A 179 8.16 4.90 -23.09
N HIS A 180 9.02 5.86 -22.75
CA HIS A 180 9.97 6.60 -23.59
C HIS A 180 11.33 5.89 -23.81
N GLY A 181 11.38 4.57 -23.58
CA GLY A 181 12.59 3.76 -23.73
C GLY A 181 13.49 3.75 -22.49
N ALA A 182 14.40 2.79 -22.45
CA ALA A 182 15.34 2.62 -21.36
C ALA A 182 16.45 3.68 -21.43
N ARG A 183 16.81 4.24 -20.28
CA ARG A 183 17.96 5.15 -20.12
C ARG A 183 18.81 4.69 -18.96
N THR A 184 20.10 5.02 -19.00
CA THR A 184 21.01 4.79 -17.88
C THR A 184 21.32 6.10 -17.18
N GLY A 185 21.28 6.08 -15.86
CA GLY A 185 21.61 7.24 -15.04
C GLY A 185 22.10 6.86 -13.65
N VAL A 186 22.26 7.86 -12.81
CA VAL A 186 22.67 7.72 -11.40
C VAL A 186 21.56 8.26 -10.50
N VAL A 187 21.16 7.51 -9.48
CA VAL A 187 20.18 7.98 -8.49
C VAL A 187 20.77 9.20 -7.77
N LYS A 188 20.23 10.38 -8.06
CA LYS A 188 20.70 11.65 -7.50
C LYS A 188 20.25 11.79 -6.06
N ASN A 189 18.99 11.44 -5.81
CA ASN A 189 18.42 11.34 -4.48
C ASN A 189 17.24 10.36 -4.48
N TYR A 190 17.00 9.74 -3.34
CA TYR A 190 15.82 8.94 -3.07
C TYR A 190 15.41 9.16 -1.61
N ASP A 191 14.18 9.60 -1.39
CA ASP A 191 13.60 9.78 -0.06
C ASP A 191 12.63 8.62 0.19
N PRO A 192 13.02 7.60 0.99
CA PRO A 192 12.17 6.43 1.24
C PRO A 192 10.93 6.77 2.07
N VAL A 193 10.93 7.89 2.80
CA VAL A 193 9.78 8.36 3.59
C VAL A 193 8.76 9.03 2.67
N LYS A 194 9.21 9.93 1.79
CA LYS A 194 8.35 10.57 0.77
C LYS A 194 8.07 9.67 -0.43
N ARG A 195 8.74 8.51 -0.50
CA ARG A 195 8.57 7.44 -1.50
C ARG A 195 8.80 7.92 -2.93
N TYR A 196 9.73 8.85 -3.14
CA TYR A 196 10.14 9.27 -4.48
C TYR A 196 11.61 9.69 -4.53
N GLY A 197 12.18 9.70 -5.73
CA GLY A 197 13.54 10.13 -5.98
C GLY A 197 13.71 10.69 -7.38
N PHE A 198 14.95 11.02 -7.73
CA PHE A 198 15.33 11.50 -9.04
C PHE A 198 16.59 10.79 -9.54
N VAL A 199 16.59 10.41 -10.82
CA VAL A 199 17.76 9.87 -11.52
C VAL A 199 18.35 10.96 -12.41
N SER A 200 19.64 11.22 -12.25
CA SER A 200 20.42 12.07 -13.14
C SER A 200 20.84 11.28 -14.38
N VAL A 201 20.49 11.78 -15.56
CA VAL A 201 20.81 11.17 -16.86
C VAL A 201 21.68 12.16 -17.65
N PRO A 202 22.73 11.71 -18.38
CA PRO A 202 23.58 12.60 -19.16
C PRO A 202 22.79 13.46 -20.16
N ASP A 203 23.15 14.73 -20.25
CA ASP A 203 22.59 15.73 -21.19
C ASP A 203 21.07 15.97 -21.09
N GLU A 204 20.44 15.59 -19.97
CA GLU A 204 19.01 15.77 -19.72
C GLU A 204 18.69 16.32 -18.33
N LYS A 205 17.43 16.70 -18.12
CA LYS A 205 16.92 17.04 -16.79
C LYS A 205 16.73 15.77 -15.96
N ASP A 206 16.93 15.90 -14.65
CA ASP A 206 16.69 14.81 -13.69
C ASP A 206 15.29 14.20 -13.86
N ILE A 207 15.24 12.87 -13.92
CA ILE A 207 14.03 12.10 -14.17
C ILE A 207 13.45 11.62 -12.84
N PHE A 208 12.22 12.01 -12.55
CA PHE A 208 11.50 11.64 -11.33
C PHE A 208 11.17 10.14 -11.32
N PHE A 209 11.24 9.47 -10.16
CA PHE A 209 10.69 8.13 -10.00
C PHE A 209 9.99 8.01 -8.65
N HIS A 210 8.89 7.26 -8.60
CA HIS A 210 8.21 6.91 -7.36
C HIS A 210 8.73 5.56 -6.85
N ASN A 211 8.62 5.27 -5.55
CA ASN A 211 9.07 4.00 -4.97
C ASN A 211 8.45 2.78 -5.68
N SER A 212 7.23 2.92 -6.20
CA SER A 212 6.57 1.86 -6.98
C SER A 212 7.26 1.51 -8.30
N ALA A 213 8.19 2.34 -8.79
CA ALA A 213 9.01 2.02 -9.96
C ALA A 213 10.21 1.13 -9.60
N ILE A 214 10.50 0.93 -8.32
CA ILE A 214 11.59 0.07 -7.85
C ILE A 214 11.01 -1.33 -7.58
N GLU A 215 11.23 -2.27 -8.50
CA GLU A 215 10.67 -3.62 -8.38
C GLU A 215 11.60 -4.56 -7.61
N GLY A 216 11.37 -4.70 -6.29
CA GLY A 216 11.97 -5.79 -5.50
C GLY A 216 13.44 -5.60 -5.13
N PHE A 217 13.94 -4.37 -5.17
CA PHE A 217 15.26 -4.00 -4.68
C PHE A 217 15.22 -2.61 -4.02
N VAL A 218 16.29 -2.20 -3.35
CA VAL A 218 16.42 -0.87 -2.76
C VAL A 218 17.41 -0.07 -3.60
N VAL A 219 17.09 1.19 -3.87
CA VAL A 219 18.02 2.14 -4.52
C VAL A 219 18.57 3.11 -3.48
N SER A 220 19.86 3.39 -3.57
CA SER A 220 20.58 4.36 -2.76
C SER A 220 21.06 5.52 -3.62
N ASN A 221 21.31 6.68 -2.98
CA ASN A 221 21.91 7.81 -3.67
C ASN A 221 23.30 7.42 -4.19
N GLY A 222 23.56 7.64 -5.48
CA GLY A 222 24.79 7.26 -6.16
C GLY A 222 24.70 5.95 -6.95
N ASP A 223 23.61 5.19 -6.83
CA ASP A 223 23.43 3.93 -7.55
C ASP A 223 23.29 4.15 -9.06
N LYS A 224 24.02 3.35 -9.84
CA LYS A 224 23.86 3.30 -11.30
C LYS A 224 22.64 2.46 -11.64
N VAL A 225 21.68 3.07 -12.32
CA VAL A 225 20.40 2.44 -12.62
C VAL A 225 20.06 2.58 -14.11
N GLU A 226 19.44 1.54 -14.66
CA GLU A 226 18.65 1.61 -15.87
C GLU A 226 17.23 1.99 -15.46
N ILE A 227 16.63 2.94 -16.18
CA ILE A 227 15.26 3.35 -15.97
C ILE A 227 14.47 3.17 -17.25
N ASP A 228 13.31 2.51 -17.19
CA ASP A 228 12.34 2.65 -18.26
C ASP A 228 11.62 3.98 -18.03
N VAL A 229 11.94 4.98 -18.84
CA VAL A 229 11.32 6.30 -18.71
C VAL A 229 9.92 6.24 -19.30
N GLY A 230 9.01 7.05 -18.81
CA GLY A 230 7.69 7.28 -19.38
C GLY A 230 7.07 8.58 -18.91
N MET A 231 5.77 8.75 -19.14
CA MET A 231 4.99 9.85 -18.58
C MET A 231 4.31 9.44 -17.26
N ASN A 232 4.29 10.36 -16.31
CA ASN A 232 3.51 10.27 -15.09
C ASN A 232 2.99 11.68 -14.77
N ARG A 233 1.66 11.86 -14.69
CA ARG A 233 1.01 13.17 -14.50
C ARG A 233 1.47 14.25 -15.50
N GLY A 234 1.67 13.86 -16.77
CA GLY A 234 2.10 14.77 -17.85
C GLY A 234 3.58 15.20 -17.77
N LYS A 235 4.37 14.61 -16.86
CA LYS A 235 5.81 14.84 -16.72
C LYS A 235 6.58 13.56 -17.00
N VAL A 236 7.81 13.70 -17.46
CA VAL A 236 8.71 12.57 -17.68
C VAL A 236 9.13 11.96 -16.34
N ALA A 237 8.97 10.65 -16.18
CA ALA A 237 9.27 9.90 -14.96
C ALA A 237 9.76 8.48 -15.26
N ALA A 238 10.55 7.86 -14.40
CA ALA A 238 10.88 6.44 -14.50
C ALA A 238 9.68 5.60 -14.08
N LEU A 239 9.25 4.70 -14.96
CA LEU A 239 8.19 3.72 -14.74
C LEU A 239 8.76 2.45 -14.10
N SER A 240 9.98 2.09 -14.45
CA SER A 240 10.78 1.11 -13.75
C SER A 240 12.18 1.69 -13.52
N VAL A 241 12.78 1.29 -12.42
CA VAL A 241 14.19 1.44 -12.11
C VAL A 241 14.74 0.02 -12.06
N ARG A 242 15.99 -0.18 -12.47
CA ARG A 242 16.75 -1.42 -12.38
C ARG A 242 18.20 -1.10 -12.08
N LEU A 243 18.85 -1.80 -11.15
CA LEU A 243 20.24 -1.52 -10.80
C LEU A 243 21.20 -2.11 -11.86
N LEU A 244 22.11 -1.29 -12.42
CA LEU A 244 23.04 -1.69 -13.49
C LEU A 244 24.43 -2.11 -13.00
N SER A 245 24.84 -1.68 -11.81
CA SER A 245 25.97 -2.30 -11.11
C SER A 245 26.00 -1.89 -9.65
N SER A 246 25.94 -2.87 -8.75
CA SER A 246 26.55 -2.74 -7.44
C SER A 246 28.06 -2.74 -7.63
N THR A 247 28.76 -1.77 -7.04
CA THR A 247 30.21 -1.85 -6.96
C THR A 247 30.54 -2.83 -5.83
N SER A 248 30.41 -4.13 -6.12
CA SER A 248 31.26 -5.24 -5.64
C SER A 248 30.62 -6.59 -6.00
N THR A 249 31.20 -7.17 -7.05
CA THR A 249 31.59 -8.58 -7.17
C THR A 249 30.54 -9.67 -6.97
N SER A 250 30.16 -10.26 -8.10
CA SER A 250 29.57 -11.59 -8.22
C SER A 250 30.34 -12.64 -7.42
N SER A 251 29.68 -13.24 -6.42
CA SER A 251 29.96 -14.61 -6.00
C SER A 251 28.63 -15.28 -5.65
N SER A 252 28.41 -16.44 -6.26
CA SER A 252 27.40 -17.40 -5.81
C SER A 252 27.55 -17.63 -4.31
N SER A 253 26.54 -17.30 -3.51
CA SER A 253 26.54 -17.65 -2.09
C SER A 253 25.16 -18.06 -1.61
N SER A 254 25.15 -19.24 -1.00
CA SER A 254 24.13 -19.78 -0.12
C SER A 254 23.44 -18.69 0.70
N THR A 255 22.10 -18.67 0.68
CA THR A 255 21.28 -17.92 1.63
C THR A 255 21.68 -18.32 3.05
N THR A 256 22.51 -17.49 3.69
CA THR A 256 23.01 -17.76 5.04
C THR A 256 21.92 -17.34 6.00
N THR A 257 21.22 -18.32 6.58
CA THR A 257 20.24 -18.09 7.62
C THR A 257 20.93 -17.95 8.98
N ILE A 258 20.28 -17.27 9.91
CA ILE A 258 20.67 -17.15 11.31
C ILE A 258 19.46 -17.44 12.20
N THR A 259 19.68 -18.13 13.31
CA THR A 259 18.66 -18.34 14.32
C THR A 259 18.80 -17.30 15.42
N LEU A 260 17.75 -16.51 15.65
CA LEU A 260 17.71 -15.49 16.69
C LEU A 260 16.52 -15.72 17.63
N PRO A 261 16.65 -15.42 18.92
CA PRO A 261 15.51 -15.39 19.84
C PRO A 261 14.53 -14.30 19.41
N CYS A 262 13.24 -14.51 19.64
CA CYS A 262 12.15 -13.60 19.32
C CYS A 262 11.15 -13.56 20.48
N PHE A 263 10.58 -12.38 20.75
CA PHE A 263 9.43 -12.26 21.64
C PHE A 263 8.35 -11.38 21.03
N SER A 264 7.11 -11.56 21.51
CA SER A 264 5.98 -10.75 21.06
C SER A 264 5.70 -9.58 21.99
N MET A 265 5.40 -8.42 21.39
CA MET A 265 4.90 -7.23 22.06
C MET A 265 3.62 -6.73 21.38
N SER A 266 2.70 -6.16 22.15
CA SER A 266 1.46 -5.59 21.62
C SER A 266 1.62 -4.11 21.30
N GLN A 267 0.88 -3.59 20.33
CA GLN A 267 0.87 -2.16 20.06
C GLN A 267 0.25 -1.37 21.24
N PRO A 268 0.68 -0.12 21.49
CA PRO A 268 1.71 0.65 20.77
C PRO A 268 3.15 0.40 21.24
N PHE A 269 3.36 -0.42 22.28
CA PHE A 269 4.68 -0.64 22.88
C PHE A 269 5.69 -1.32 21.95
N ALA A 270 5.23 -2.10 20.98
CA ALA A 270 6.09 -2.66 19.94
C ALA A 270 6.71 -1.54 19.08
N ALA A 271 5.91 -0.56 18.66
CA ALA A 271 6.41 0.62 17.96
C ALA A 271 7.37 1.44 18.80
N PHE A 272 7.05 1.66 20.09
CA PHE A 272 7.95 2.41 20.96
C PHE A 272 9.32 1.75 21.10
N LEU A 273 9.38 0.41 21.16
CA LEU A 273 10.66 -0.33 21.13
C LEU A 273 11.37 -0.15 19.78
N ALA A 274 10.68 -0.41 18.67
CA ALA A 274 11.27 -0.34 17.33
C ALA A 274 11.73 1.08 16.94
N ASN A 275 11.05 2.11 17.42
CA ASN A 275 11.38 3.52 17.21
C ASN A 275 12.40 4.07 18.21
N GLY A 276 12.85 3.27 19.19
CA GLY A 276 13.84 3.68 20.19
C GLY A 276 13.30 4.63 21.27
N ILE A 277 11.98 4.75 21.42
CA ILE A 277 11.32 5.59 22.43
C ILE A 277 11.27 4.85 23.78
N LYS A 278 10.88 3.57 23.75
CA LYS A 278 10.91 2.70 24.92
C LYS A 278 12.29 2.07 25.01
N THR A 279 13.10 2.54 25.96
CA THR A 279 14.48 2.12 26.18
C THR A 279 14.62 1.02 27.24
N ILE A 280 13.53 0.70 27.95
CA ILE A 280 13.47 -0.39 28.92
C ILE A 280 12.24 -1.25 28.63
N GLU A 281 12.45 -2.52 28.33
CA GLU A 281 11.38 -3.52 28.25
C GLU A 281 11.05 -4.05 29.65
N SER A 282 9.76 -4.17 29.98
CA SER A 282 9.34 -4.59 31.33
C SER A 282 8.35 -5.75 31.32
N ARG A 283 8.56 -6.75 32.19
CA ARG A 283 7.70 -7.93 32.29
C ARG A 283 7.49 -8.36 33.75
N ASN A 284 6.35 -9.01 34.01
CA ASN A 284 6.12 -9.69 35.29
C ASN A 284 6.70 -11.11 35.35
N HIS A 285 7.12 -11.66 34.21
CA HIS A 285 7.75 -12.96 34.09
C HIS A 285 9.20 -12.82 33.62
N ASP A 286 10.01 -13.84 33.90
CA ASP A 286 11.46 -13.88 33.76
C ASP A 286 11.95 -14.15 32.32
N MET A 287 11.11 -13.98 31.30
CA MET A 287 11.38 -14.53 29.96
C MET A 287 12.67 -14.01 29.32
N LEU A 288 13.02 -12.73 29.54
CA LEU A 288 14.23 -12.10 29.01
C LEU A 288 15.44 -12.27 29.93
N ILE A 289 15.25 -12.67 31.20
CA ILE A 289 16.37 -12.91 32.13
C ILE A 289 17.27 -14.06 31.66
N LYS A 290 16.72 -14.95 30.85
CA LYS A 290 17.41 -16.12 30.30
C LYS A 290 18.33 -15.78 29.14
N LEU A 291 18.24 -14.56 28.61
CA LEU A 291 19.11 -14.08 27.54
C LEU A 291 20.37 -13.47 28.14
N PRO A 292 21.57 -13.84 27.66
CA PRO A 292 22.80 -13.14 28.02
C PRO A 292 22.71 -11.64 27.69
N PRO A 293 23.33 -10.75 28.47
CA PRO A 293 23.47 -9.35 28.10
C PRO A 293 24.12 -9.19 26.71
N ASN A 294 23.73 -8.16 25.98
CA ASN A 294 24.10 -7.90 24.58
C ASN A 294 23.54 -8.89 23.56
N SER A 295 22.51 -9.66 23.91
CA SER A 295 21.83 -10.56 22.96
C SER A 295 21.05 -9.76 21.92
N ASP A 296 21.04 -10.29 20.70
CA ASP A 296 20.21 -9.79 19.61
C ASP A 296 18.89 -10.56 19.56
N VAL A 297 17.77 -9.84 19.58
CA VAL A 297 16.43 -10.39 19.76
C VAL A 297 15.45 -9.77 18.78
N LEU A 298 14.68 -10.60 18.10
CA LEU A 298 13.64 -10.19 17.16
C LEU A 298 12.37 -9.75 17.88
N LEU A 299 11.74 -8.70 17.38
CA LEU A 299 10.50 -8.13 17.89
C LEU A 299 9.32 -8.51 16.98
N HIS A 300 8.40 -9.30 17.51
CA HIS A 300 7.15 -9.66 16.86
C HIS A 300 5.98 -8.80 17.38
N ILE A 301 5.12 -8.34 16.48
CA ILE A 301 3.95 -7.54 16.80
C ILE A 301 2.75 -8.46 17.04
N ASN A 302 2.16 -8.39 18.24
CA ASN A 302 0.95 -9.13 18.56
C ASN A 302 -0.26 -8.60 17.78
N GLN A 303 -1.24 -9.46 17.51
CA GLN A 303 -2.49 -9.06 16.84
C GLN A 303 -3.38 -8.18 17.70
N LYS A 304 -3.30 -8.33 19.04
CA LYS A 304 -4.08 -7.54 19.98
C LYS A 304 -3.30 -6.28 20.38
N VAL A 305 -4.02 -5.17 20.50
CA VAL A 305 -3.51 -3.92 21.07
C VAL A 305 -3.57 -4.02 22.60
N TYR A 306 -2.58 -3.45 23.29
CA TYR A 306 -2.54 -3.44 24.75
C TYR A 306 -3.47 -2.34 25.31
N PRO A 307 -4.38 -2.66 26.23
CA PRO A 307 -5.36 -1.71 26.74
C PRO A 307 -4.79 -0.91 27.94
N ASP A 308 -3.84 0.00 27.71
CA ASP A 308 -3.25 0.81 28.79
C ASP A 308 -4.09 2.04 29.20
N GLY A 309 -5.27 2.22 28.61
CA GLY A 309 -6.15 3.36 28.89
C GLY A 309 -5.59 4.71 28.41
N GLY A 310 -4.58 4.73 27.54
CA GLY A 310 -3.96 5.96 27.04
C GLY A 310 -2.94 6.59 28.00
N GLU A 311 -2.51 5.88 29.04
CA GLU A 311 -1.46 6.37 29.95
C GLU A 311 -0.14 6.63 29.23
N HIS A 312 0.21 5.83 28.21
CA HIS A 312 1.37 6.09 27.35
C HIS A 312 1.35 7.50 26.78
N LYS A 313 0.18 8.03 26.40
CA LYS A 313 0.06 9.37 25.81
C LYS A 313 0.48 10.46 26.79
N LYS A 314 0.11 10.29 28.07
CA LYS A 314 0.47 11.23 29.13
C LYS A 314 1.97 11.20 29.40
N ILE A 315 2.54 10.01 29.54
CA ILE A 315 3.97 9.82 29.83
C ILE A 315 4.84 10.38 28.70
N LEU A 316 4.46 10.13 27.45
CA LEU A 316 5.21 10.63 26.29
C LEU A 316 5.06 12.15 26.13
N ALA A 317 3.88 12.71 26.38
CA ALA A 317 3.69 14.16 26.40
C ALA A 317 4.54 14.85 27.48
N GLU A 318 4.61 14.27 28.69
CA GLU A 318 5.50 14.75 29.77
C GLU A 318 6.98 14.64 29.41
N ALA A 319 7.35 13.70 28.54
CA ALA A 319 8.70 13.57 28.00
C ALA A 319 8.97 14.53 26.81
N GLY A 320 8.02 15.38 26.45
CA GLY A 320 8.15 16.34 25.34
C GLY A 320 7.95 15.73 23.95
N ILE A 321 7.28 14.59 23.85
CA ILE A 321 6.90 14.00 22.57
C ILE A 321 5.48 14.45 22.21
N ASP A 322 5.40 15.45 21.34
CA ASP A 322 4.14 16.10 20.96
C ASP A 322 3.27 15.23 20.03
N ASP A 323 3.89 14.42 19.16
CA ASP A 323 3.20 13.54 18.22
C ASP A 323 3.26 12.07 18.68
N VAL A 324 2.43 11.75 19.67
CA VAL A 324 2.32 10.39 20.23
C VAL A 324 1.79 9.38 19.20
N GLU A 325 0.97 9.83 18.25
CA GLU A 325 0.42 8.95 17.21
C GLU A 325 1.54 8.51 16.25
N SER A 326 2.39 9.43 15.79
CA SER A 326 3.57 9.08 14.98
C SER A 326 4.61 8.27 15.76
N ALA A 327 4.78 8.54 17.06
CA ALA A 327 5.63 7.74 17.94
C ALA A 327 5.20 6.26 18.00
N GLY A 328 3.89 5.99 17.91
CA GLY A 328 3.28 4.67 17.92
C GLY A 328 3.20 3.97 16.55
N GLU A 329 3.69 4.61 15.49
CA GLU A 329 3.64 4.07 14.13
C GLU A 329 4.75 3.04 13.87
N ILE A 330 4.38 1.88 13.33
CA ILE A 330 5.32 0.86 12.85
C ILE A 330 5.69 1.16 11.40
N ARG A 331 6.99 1.19 11.12
CA ARG A 331 7.52 1.51 9.78
C ARG A 331 7.70 0.29 8.87
N VAL A 332 7.91 -0.88 9.47
CA VAL A 332 8.12 -2.16 8.77
C VAL A 332 7.29 -3.25 9.43
N GLY A 333 6.52 -3.96 8.63
CA GLY A 333 5.63 -5.02 9.07
C GLY A 333 4.34 -4.52 9.74
N GLY A 334 3.58 -5.45 10.32
CA GLY A 334 2.32 -5.17 10.99
C GLY A 334 1.92 -6.24 12.03
N PRO A 335 0.69 -6.17 12.55
CA PRO A 335 0.19 -7.16 13.51
C PRO A 335 0.30 -8.60 12.98
N GLY A 336 1.00 -9.47 13.72
CA GLY A 336 1.31 -10.84 13.30
C GLY A 336 2.64 -10.98 12.55
N GLU A 337 3.50 -9.98 12.59
CA GLU A 337 4.79 -10.00 11.89
C GLU A 337 5.95 -9.64 12.81
N ILE A 338 7.14 -10.15 12.48
CA ILE A 338 8.40 -9.65 13.03
C ILE A 338 8.77 -8.38 12.29
N CYS A 339 8.99 -7.30 13.04
CA CYS A 339 9.21 -5.97 12.48
C CYS A 339 10.62 -5.42 12.69
N ALA A 340 11.28 -5.81 13.78
CA ALA A 340 12.53 -5.19 14.22
C ALA A 340 13.46 -6.19 14.90
N ILE A 341 14.71 -5.79 15.05
CA ILE A 341 15.73 -6.43 15.88
C ILE A 341 16.18 -5.46 16.97
N LEU A 342 16.38 -6.00 18.17
CA LEU A 342 16.78 -5.27 19.37
C LEU A 342 18.08 -5.88 19.91
N LYS A 343 19.03 -5.03 20.34
CA LYS A 343 20.14 -5.44 21.20
C LYS A 343 19.69 -5.21 22.64
N VAL A 344 19.55 -6.27 23.42
CA VAL A 344 19.10 -6.18 24.80
C VAL A 344 20.29 -6.27 25.76
N GLY A 345 20.27 -5.43 26.79
CA GLY A 345 21.27 -5.41 27.86
C GLY A 345 20.92 -6.36 29.00
N GLU A 346 21.36 -6.00 30.20
CA GLU A 346 21.07 -6.77 31.40
C GLU A 346 19.57 -6.72 31.76
N THR A 347 19.04 -7.85 32.24
CA THR A 347 17.70 -7.90 32.83
C THR A 347 17.81 -7.93 34.36
N LYS A 348 17.20 -6.95 35.03
CA LYS A 348 17.22 -6.83 36.50
C LYS A 348 15.83 -7.04 37.07
N LEU A 349 15.77 -7.72 38.22
CA LEU A 349 14.57 -7.70 39.06
C LEU A 349 14.60 -6.41 39.88
N THR A 350 13.52 -5.64 39.80
CA THR A 350 13.39 -4.31 40.41
C THR A 350 12.29 -4.30 41.46
N THR A 351 12.48 -3.46 42.47
CA THR A 351 11.47 -3.10 43.48
C THR A 351 10.45 -2.11 42.92
N LEU A 352 9.32 -1.91 43.61
CA LEU A 352 8.34 -0.90 43.22
C LEU A 352 8.93 0.51 43.24
N GLU A 353 9.77 0.82 44.22
CA GLU A 353 10.41 2.13 44.36
C GLU A 353 11.32 2.43 43.15
N GLU A 354 12.19 1.48 42.79
CA GLU A 354 13.10 1.63 41.64
C GLU A 354 12.34 1.84 40.33
N ARG A 355 11.28 1.05 40.10
CA ARG A 355 10.49 1.15 38.86
C ARG A 355 9.54 2.33 38.80
N SER A 356 9.28 2.99 39.92
CA SER A 356 8.47 4.22 39.98
C SER A 356 9.32 5.48 39.81
N SER A 357 10.64 5.35 39.59
CA SER A 357 11.49 6.51 39.35
C SER A 357 11.15 7.16 38.00
N PRO A 358 11.13 8.50 37.88
CA PRO A 358 10.74 9.17 36.63
C PRO A 358 11.57 8.77 35.41
N LEU A 359 12.85 8.39 35.60
CA LEU A 359 13.71 7.90 34.52
C LEU A 359 13.22 6.55 33.99
N VAL A 360 12.86 5.64 34.90
CA VAL A 360 12.39 4.31 34.54
C VAL A 360 10.99 4.35 33.95
N GLU A 361 10.08 5.14 34.54
CA GLU A 361 8.72 5.28 34.00
C GLU A 361 8.71 5.83 32.57
N ARG A 362 9.59 6.79 32.27
CA ARG A 362 9.79 7.28 30.89
C ARG A 362 10.38 6.21 29.98
N GLY A 363 11.43 5.50 30.43
CA GLY A 363 12.07 4.46 29.63
C GLY A 363 11.17 3.25 29.36
N VAL A 364 10.28 2.91 30.29
CA VAL A 364 9.29 1.83 30.15
C VAL A 364 8.02 2.30 29.44
N VAL A 365 7.70 3.60 29.49
CA VAL A 365 6.42 4.17 29.06
C VAL A 365 5.25 3.60 29.88
N ALA A 366 5.47 3.40 31.19
CA ALA A 366 4.44 2.94 32.13
C ALA A 366 4.78 3.43 33.55
N ARG A 367 3.75 3.63 34.39
CA ARG A 367 3.92 4.13 35.76
C ARG A 367 3.84 3.03 36.82
N GLY A 368 4.65 3.14 37.87
CA GLY A 368 4.61 2.32 39.07
C GLY A 368 4.33 0.84 38.82
N GLU A 369 3.18 0.35 39.30
CA GLU A 369 2.80 -1.07 39.22
C GLU A 369 2.49 -1.57 37.79
N ALA A 370 2.21 -0.66 36.84
CA ALA A 370 2.01 -1.01 35.44
C ALA A 370 3.33 -1.41 34.76
N ALA A 371 4.47 -0.93 35.26
CA ALA A 371 5.79 -1.40 34.83
C ALA A 371 6.08 -2.78 35.41
N GLY A 372 6.47 -3.75 34.59
CA GLY A 372 6.82 -5.09 35.05
C GLY A 372 8.02 -5.11 36.00
N LYS A 373 8.07 -6.09 36.90
CA LYS A 373 9.17 -6.23 37.90
C LYS A 373 10.53 -6.60 37.28
N TYR A 374 10.56 -7.31 36.16
CA TYR A 374 11.77 -7.59 35.41
C TYR A 374 11.95 -6.50 34.35
N GLN A 375 13.06 -5.77 34.43
CA GLN A 375 13.40 -4.69 33.52
C GLN A 375 14.63 -5.06 32.70
N THR A 376 14.47 -5.03 31.38
CA THR A 376 15.50 -5.37 30.40
C THR A 376 15.88 -4.10 29.66
N GLU A 377 17.14 -3.72 29.71
CA GLU A 377 17.66 -2.59 28.93
C GLU A 377 17.57 -2.88 27.43
N VAL A 378 17.16 -1.89 26.64
CA VAL A 378 17.18 -1.93 25.18
C VAL A 378 18.29 -0.99 24.71
N ILE A 379 19.44 -1.57 24.38
CA ILE A 379 20.66 -0.86 24.00
C ILE A 379 20.51 -0.24 22.62
N GLN A 380 19.92 -0.98 21.70
CA GLN A 380 19.77 -0.59 20.31
C GLN A 380 18.53 -1.23 19.71
N ALA A 381 17.85 -0.52 18.81
CA ALA A 381 16.71 -1.02 18.06
C ALA A 381 16.85 -0.60 16.59
N ALA A 382 16.46 -1.49 15.68
CA ALA A 382 16.37 -1.18 14.27
C ALA A 382 15.28 -2.03 13.61
N TYR A 383 14.55 -1.43 12.67
CA TYR A 383 13.62 -2.19 11.84
C TYR A 383 14.38 -3.20 10.98
N LEU A 384 13.75 -4.35 10.73
CA LEU A 384 14.18 -5.23 9.65
C LEU A 384 13.99 -4.53 8.31
N LYS A 385 14.62 -5.04 7.25
CA LYS A 385 14.43 -4.50 5.91
C LYS A 385 13.00 -4.74 5.39
N GLU A 386 12.37 -5.81 5.84
CA GLU A 386 10.97 -6.16 5.56
C GLU A 386 10.36 -6.93 6.74
N GLY A 387 9.03 -6.91 6.85
CA GLY A 387 8.28 -7.64 7.87
C GLY A 387 8.23 -9.14 7.56
N ILE A 388 8.31 -9.98 8.59
CA ILE A 388 8.24 -11.44 8.44
C ILE A 388 6.95 -11.95 9.08
N THR A 389 5.99 -12.36 8.27
CA THR A 389 4.71 -12.89 8.77
C THR A 389 4.89 -14.23 9.48
N MET A 390 4.49 -14.31 10.76
CA MET A 390 4.46 -15.57 11.49
C MET A 390 3.54 -15.55 12.71
N LYS A 391 3.15 -16.73 13.20
CA LYS A 391 2.37 -16.84 14.43
C LYS A 391 3.25 -16.62 15.66
N GLY A 392 2.98 -15.56 16.42
CA GLY A 392 3.61 -15.30 17.72
C GLY A 392 3.40 -16.43 18.73
N LYS A 393 4.39 -16.63 19.62
CA LYS A 393 4.36 -17.62 20.71
C LYS A 393 4.49 -16.92 22.07
N GLY A 394 4.12 -17.63 23.13
CA GLY A 394 4.37 -17.16 24.50
C GLY A 394 5.84 -17.32 24.88
N GLY A 395 6.38 -16.36 25.65
CA GLY A 395 7.78 -16.35 26.05
C GLY A 395 8.73 -15.93 24.91
N VAL A 396 9.97 -16.44 24.98
CA VAL A 396 10.99 -16.25 23.93
C VAL A 396 11.09 -17.52 23.12
N TRP A 397 11.09 -17.42 21.79
CA TRP A 397 11.27 -18.56 20.88
C TRP A 397 12.30 -18.25 19.81
N ASN A 398 12.97 -19.28 19.30
CA ASN A 398 13.94 -19.13 18.24
C ASN A 398 13.25 -19.04 16.87
N VAL A 399 13.75 -18.13 16.04
CA VAL A 399 13.30 -17.92 14.66
C VAL A 399 14.52 -17.96 13.76
N GLU A 400 14.44 -18.78 12.72
CA GLU A 400 15.41 -18.78 11.63
C GLU A 400 15.01 -17.71 10.62
N ILE A 401 15.91 -16.76 10.37
CA ILE A 401 15.70 -15.69 9.39
C ILE A 401 16.90 -15.59 8.45
N ASN A 402 16.67 -15.08 7.25
CA ASN A 402 17.74 -14.76 6.33
C ASN A 402 18.53 -13.54 6.85
N LYS A 403 19.86 -13.65 6.95
CA LYS A 403 20.72 -12.54 7.40
C LYS A 403 20.52 -11.27 6.58
N ASN A 404 20.12 -11.38 5.31
CA ASN A 404 19.88 -10.23 4.43
C ASN A 404 18.72 -9.34 4.90
N LEU A 405 17.81 -9.85 5.74
CA LEU A 405 16.69 -9.11 6.31
C LEU A 405 17.08 -8.24 7.50
N LEU A 406 18.26 -8.51 8.09
CA LEU A 406 18.80 -7.69 9.16
C LEU A 406 19.20 -6.32 8.61
N PRO A 407 19.05 -5.25 9.41
CA PRO A 407 19.54 -3.94 9.03
C PRO A 407 21.06 -3.96 8.89
N ASP A 408 21.61 -3.16 7.98
CA ASP A 408 23.03 -3.25 7.61
C ASP A 408 23.97 -2.99 8.81
N CYS A 409 23.55 -2.12 9.74
CA CYS A 409 24.26 -1.85 10.99
C CYS A 409 24.37 -3.05 11.94
N TRP A 410 23.60 -4.11 11.69
CA TRP A 410 23.59 -5.34 12.49
C TRP A 410 24.48 -6.45 11.90
N ILE A 411 24.76 -6.37 10.61
CA ILE A 411 25.55 -7.36 9.88
C ILE A 411 27.04 -7.02 9.97
N SER A 412 27.38 -5.73 10.08
CA SER A 412 28.75 -5.20 10.12
C SER A 412 29.47 -5.35 11.48
N SER A 413 28.88 -6.04 12.45
CA SER A 413 29.34 -6.08 13.84
C SER A 413 29.76 -7.49 14.33
N THR A 414 29.82 -8.48 13.43
CA THR A 414 30.27 -9.85 13.72
C THR A 414 31.52 -10.23 12.98
#